data_AF-A0A7K4FVI3-F1
#
_entry.id   AF-A0A7K4FVI3-F1
#
_cell.length_a   1.000
_cell.length_b   1.000
_cell.length_c   1.000
_cell.angle_alpha   90.00
_cell.angle_beta   90.00
_cell.angle_gamma   90.00
#
_symmetry.space_group_name_H-M   'P 1'
#
loop_
_entity.id
_entity.type
_entity.pdbx_description
1 polymer ?
#
loop_
_entity_poly.entity_id
_entity_poly.type
_entity_poly.pdbx_seq_one_letter_code
_entity_poly.pdbx_strand_id
1 'polypeptide(L)' 'MVSKVRFLITKNPLTIDKRATIKQAVDIMSSNNVGSLAIMEDGKLKG' A
#
# COMPACT_ATOMS: atom_id res chain seq x y z
N MET A 1 -15.52 23.76 -7.80
CA MET A 1 -14.32 23.72 -6.94
C MET A 1 -13.61 22.40 -7.22
N VAL A 2 -12.37 22.42 -7.72
CA VAL A 2 -11.61 21.19 -7.98
C VAL A 2 -10.57 21.00 -6.88
N SER A 3 -10.71 19.91 -6.13
CA SER A 3 -9.74 19.53 -5.09
C SER A 3 -8.48 18.97 -5.74
N LYS A 4 -7.30 19.49 -5.37
CA LYS A 4 -6.03 18.93 -5.86
C LYS A 4 -5.83 17.54 -5.27
N VAL A 5 -5.49 16.56 -6.10
CA VAL A 5 -5.26 15.15 -5.70
C VAL A 5 -4.37 15.03 -4.46
N ARG A 6 -3.32 15.85 -4.35
CA ARG A 6 -2.41 15.89 -3.19
C ARG A 6 -3.10 16.06 -1.82
N PHE A 7 -4.33 16.58 -1.78
CA PHE A 7 -5.11 16.76 -0.56
C PHE A 7 -6.08 15.60 -0.28
N LEU A 8 -6.23 14.67 -1.22
CA LEU A 8 -7.13 13.52 -1.13
C LEU A 8 -6.38 12.20 -0.90
N ILE A 9 -5.07 12.17 -1.11
CA ILE A 9 -4.25 10.95 -0.98
C ILE A 9 -3.85 10.65 0.47
N THR A 10 -3.63 9.36 0.74
CA THR A 10 -2.89 8.91 1.93
C THR A 10 -1.41 9.20 1.75
N LYS A 11 -0.80 9.96 2.67
CA LYS A 11 0.61 10.40 2.55
C LYS A 11 1.62 9.25 2.61
N ASN A 12 1.37 8.24 3.45
CA ASN A 12 2.22 7.07 3.62
C ASN A 12 1.36 5.81 3.40
N PRO A 13 1.14 5.37 2.15
CA PRO A 13 0.37 4.17 1.90
C PRO A 13 1.09 2.95 2.50
N LEU A 14 0.33 1.94 2.90
CA LEU A 14 0.89 0.69 3.37
C LEU A 14 1.53 -0.06 2.20
N THR A 15 2.75 -0.52 2.43
CA THR A 15 3.55 -1.22 1.43
C THR A 15 3.92 -2.61 1.92
N ILE A 16 4.23 -3.51 0.99
CA ILE A 16 4.76 -4.83 1.29
C ILE A 16 5.93 -5.17 0.35
N ASP A 17 6.90 -5.92 0.84
CA ASP A 17 8.00 -6.42 0.01
C ASP A 17 7.47 -7.46 -1.00
N LYS A 18 7.97 -7.43 -2.23
CA LYS A 18 7.59 -8.39 -3.29
C LYS A 18 7.84 -9.86 -2.93
N ARG A 19 8.77 -10.14 -2.01
CA ARG A 19 9.09 -11.49 -1.53
C ARG A 19 8.19 -11.95 -0.39
N ALA A 20 7.31 -11.08 0.11
CA ALA A 20 6.37 -11.44 1.16
C ALA A 20 5.33 -12.45 0.65
N THR A 21 4.88 -13.31 1.55
CA THR A 21 3.84 -14.29 1.26
C THR A 21 2.46 -13.64 1.19
N ILE A 22 1.53 -14.30 0.48
CA ILE A 22 0.13 -13.86 0.41
C ILE A 22 -0.49 -13.77 1.82
N LYS A 23 -0.17 -14.72 2.72
CA LYS A 23 -0.65 -14.69 4.09
C LYS A 23 -0.23 -13.41 4.81
N GLN A 24 1.03 -13.00 4.69
CA GLN A 24 1.50 -11.75 5.29
C GLN A 24 0.75 -10.54 4.71
N ALA A 25 0.48 -10.52 3.40
CA ALA A 25 -0.32 -9.46 2.80
C ALA A 25 -1.74 -9.41 3.39
N VAL A 26 -2.41 -10.56 3.51
CA VAL A 26 -3.76 -10.67 4.10
C VAL A 26 -3.76 -10.23 5.56
N ASP A 27 -2.78 -10.67 6.35
CA ASP A 27 -2.65 -10.30 7.76
C ASP A 27 -2.50 -8.77 7.91
N ILE A 28 -1.68 -8.13 7.07
CA ILE A 28 -1.50 -6.66 7.06
C ILE A 28 -2.78 -5.95 6.61
N MET A 29 -3.40 -6.39 5.51
CA MET A 29 -4.64 -5.81 4.98
C MET A 29 -5.77 -5.87 6.00
N SER A 30 -5.98 -7.03 6.62
CA SER A 30 -7.00 -7.23 7.65
C SER A 30 -6.73 -6.39 8.89
N SER A 31 -5.49 -6.39 9.39
CA SER A 31 -5.13 -5.65 10.61
C SER A 31 -5.24 -4.13 10.45
N ASN A 32 -5.08 -3.61 9.23
CA ASN A 32 -5.16 -2.18 8.94
C ASN A 32 -6.48 -1.77 8.25
N ASN A 33 -7.41 -2.71 8.05
CA ASN A 33 -8.67 -2.49 7.34
C ASN A 33 -8.51 -1.81 5.97
N VAL A 34 -7.58 -2.31 5.15
CA VAL A 34 -7.32 -1.83 3.79
C VAL A 34 -7.53 -2.93 2.76
N GLY A 35 -7.98 -2.56 1.55
CA GLY A 35 -8.21 -3.50 0.45
C GLY A 35 -7.03 -3.71 -0.48
N SER A 36 -5.94 -2.95 -0.32
CA SER A 36 -4.77 -3.01 -1.20
C SER A 36 -3.49 -2.59 -0.46
N LEU A 37 -2.37 -3.13 -0.93
CA LEU A 37 -1.01 -2.78 -0.50
C LEU A 37 -0.18 -2.45 -1.75
N ALA A 38 0.70 -1.47 -1.64
CA ALA A 38 1.69 -1.19 -2.68
C ALA A 38 2.90 -2.11 -2.54
N ILE A 39 3.35 -2.73 -3.64
CA ILE A 39 4.47 -3.66 -3.65
C ILE A 39 5.77 -2.87 -3.89
N MET A 40 6.70 -2.99 -2.96
CA MET A 40 8.04 -2.41 -3.05
C MET A 40 9.10 -3.50 -3.28
N GLU A 41 10.08 -3.22 -4.13
CA GLU A 41 11.27 -4.06 -4.35
C GLU A 41 12.47 -3.12 -4.55
N ASP A 42 13.51 -3.27 -3.74
CA ASP A 42 14.73 -2.44 -3.79
C ASP A 42 14.45 -0.92 -3.79
N GLY A 43 13.52 -0.49 -2.94
CA GLY A 43 13.12 0.92 -2.82
C GLY A 43 12.29 1.46 -3.99
N LYS A 44 11.82 0.61 -4.89
CA LYS A 44 11.00 0.99 -6.06
C LYS A 44 9.62 0.35 -6.00
N LEU A 45 8.61 1.11 -6.41
CA LEU A 45 7.25 0.62 -6.61
C LEU A 45 7.20 -0.36 -7.80
N LYS A 46 6.54 -1.51 -7.61
CA LYS A 46 6.43 -2.57 -8.64
C LYS A 46 5.01 -3.03 -8.92
N GLY A 47 4.04 -2.71 -8.05
CA GLY A 47 2.64 -3.12 -8.19
C GLY A 47 1.77 -2.63 -7.05
#